data_AF-A0A377L3J1-F1
#
_entry.id   AF-A0A377L3J1-F1
#
_cell.length_a   1.000
_cell.length_b   1.000
_cell.length_c   1.000
_cell.angle_alpha   90.00
_cell.angle_beta   90.00
_cell.angle_gamma   90.00
#
_symmetry.space_group_name_H-M   'P 1'
#
loop_
_entity.id
_entity.type
_entity.pdbx_description
1 polymer ?
#
loop_
_entity_poly.entity_id
_entity_poly.type
_entity_poly.pdbx_seq_one_letter_code
_entity_poly.pdbx_strand_id
1 'polypeptide(L)' 'MLKAYHKFKKLHPYLDLIIYFFIASLIGILIEYMINGDFIGSGFYTALFLMIFYLIKLWLEQKDKNKKN' A
#
# COMPACT_ATOMS: atom_id res chain seq x y z
N MET A 1 17.07 10.89 8.81
CA MET A 1 16.04 10.62 7.78
C MET A 1 14.94 9.66 8.27
N LEU A 2 15.26 8.48 8.84
CA LEU A 2 14.24 7.51 9.30
C LEU A 2 13.24 8.04 10.35
N LYS A 3 13.69 8.87 11.31
CA LYS A 3 12.80 9.47 12.32
C LYS A 3 11.75 10.42 11.73
N ALA A 4 12.11 11.15 10.68
CA ALA A 4 11.19 12.06 9.99
C ALA A 4 10.12 11.27 9.23
N TYR A 5 10.52 10.21 8.53
CA TYR A 5 9.59 9.29 7.87
C TYR A 5 8.65 8.60 8.87
N HIS A 6 9.16 8.18 10.03
CA HIS A 6 8.32 7.57 11.07
C HIS A 6 7.29 8.55 11.64
N LYS A 7 7.67 9.82 11.82
CA LYS A 7 6.74 10.88 12.25
C LYS A 7 5.70 11.19 11.17
N PHE A 8 6.11 11.22 9.90
CA PHE A 8 5.22 11.41 8.75
C PHE A 8 4.20 10.28 8.64
N LYS A 9 4.62 9.01 8.72
CA LYS A 9 3.73 7.83 8.72
C LYS A 9 2.70 7.87 9.86
N LYS A 10 3.10 8.39 11.03
CA LYS A 10 2.21 8.51 12.19
C LYS A 10 1.18 9.63 12.02
N LEU A 11 1.56 10.75 11.38
CA LEU A 11 0.67 11.88 11.11
C LEU A 11 -0.25 11.64 9.90
N HIS A 12 0.26 10.99 8.86
CA HIS A 12 -0.42 10.81 7.58
C HIS A 12 -0.43 9.34 7.14
N PRO A 13 -1.09 8.46 7.90
CA PRO A 13 -1.11 7.02 7.67
C PRO A 13 -1.73 6.62 6.32
N TYR A 14 -2.70 7.40 5.83
CA TYR A 14 -3.34 7.18 4.53
C TYR A 14 -2.47 7.60 3.34
N LEU A 15 -1.63 8.64 3.50
CA LEU A 15 -0.68 9.07 2.46
C LEU A 15 0.45 8.06 2.30
N ASP A 16 0.94 7.48 3.40
CA ASP A 16 1.92 6.40 3.35
C ASP A 16 1.38 5.21 2.53
N LEU A 17 0.11 4.84 2.76
CA LEU A 17 -0.55 3.78 2.00
C LEU A 17 -0.64 4.10 0.49
N ILE A 18 -1.00 5.32 0.11
CA ILE A 18 -1.08 5.74 -1.30
C ILE A 18 0.29 5.64 -1.97
N ILE A 19 1.35 6.08 -1.29
CA ILE A 19 2.72 6.00 -1.82
C ILE A 19 3.12 4.53 -2.01
N TYR A 20 2.86 3.67 -1.03
CA TYR A 20 3.11 2.24 -1.14
C TYR A 20 2.33 1.61 -2.30
N PHE A 21 1.07 2.00 -2.47
CA PHE A 21 0.24 1.49 -3.56
C PHE A 21 0.79 1.88 -4.93
N PHE A 22 1.22 3.14 -5.09
CA PHE A 22 1.79 3.63 -6.34
C PHE A 22 3.07 2.87 -6.71
N ILE A 23 3.96 2.67 -5.74
CA ILE A 23 5.21 1.92 -5.92
C ILE A 23 4.92 0.45 -6.22
N ALA A 24 4.01 -0.19 -5.48
CA ALA A 24 3.64 -1.58 -5.68
C ALA A 24 2.99 -1.81 -7.05
N SER A 25 2.16 -0.86 -7.53
CA SER A 25 1.55 -0.91 -8.86
C SER A 25 2.61 -0.83 -9.96
N LEU A 26 3.57 0.11 -9.85
CA LEU A 26 4.69 0.21 -10.79
C LEU A 26 5.52 -1.07 -10.84
N ILE A 27 5.83 -1.65 -9.68
CA ILE A 27 6.60 -2.91 -9.59
C ILE A 27 5.81 -4.08 -10.19
N GLY A 28 4.51 -4.19 -9.88
CA GLY A 28 3.66 -5.26 -10.41
C GLY A 28 3.58 -5.23 -11.94
N ILE A 29 3.35 -4.03 -12.51
CA ILE A 29 3.35 -3.81 -13.95
C ILE A 29 4.71 -4.16 -14.56
N LEU A 30 5.81 -3.75 -13.92
CA LEU A 30 7.16 -3.99 -14.41
C LEU A 30 7.52 -5.49 -14.42
N ILE A 31 7.16 -6.22 -13.36
CA ILE A 31 7.38 -7.67 -13.26
C ILE A 31 6.54 -8.43 -14.29
N GLU A 32 5.25 -8.08 -14.42
CA GLU A 32 4.34 -8.73 -15.39
C GLU A 32 4.84 -8.50 -16.83
N TYR A 33 5.31 -7.29 -17.13
CA TYR A 33 5.96 -6.98 -18.41
C TYR A 33 7.27 -7.76 -18.64
N MET A 34 8.13 -7.90 -17.62
CA MET A 34 9.38 -8.66 -17.75
C MET A 34 9.17 -10.17 -17.98
N ILE A 35 8.16 -10.77 -17.33
CA ILE A 35 7.96 -12.23 -17.35
C ILE A 35 7.12 -12.65 -18.56
N ASN A 36 6.01 -11.96 -18.81
CA ASN A 36 5.06 -12.37 -19.86
C ASN A 36 5.21 -11.57 -21.15
N GLY A 37 5.99 -10.48 -21.15
CA GLY A 37 6.06 -9.56 -22.29
C GLY A 37 4.74 -8.83 -22.56
N ASP A 38 3.77 -8.95 -21.65
CA ASP A 38 2.40 -8.47 -21.82
C ASP A 38 1.85 -7.97 -20.47
N PHE A 39 0.90 -7.02 -20.52
CA PHE A 39 0.38 -6.30 -19.36
C PHE A 39 -0.87 -7.00 -18.75
N ILE A 40 -0.86 -8.33 -18.67
CA ILE A 40 -2.04 -9.19 -18.52
C ILE A 40 -2.84 -9.07 -17.21
N GLY A 41 -2.84 -8.01 -16.41
CA GLY A 41 -3.89 -7.72 -15.40
C GLY A 41 -4.10 -8.74 -14.25
N SER A 42 -3.51 -9.93 -14.29
CA SER A 42 -3.56 -10.94 -13.24
C SER A 42 -2.76 -10.47 -12.02
N GLY A 43 -1.64 -9.79 -12.27
CA GLY A 43 -0.89 -9.05 -11.26
C GLY A 43 -1.70 -7.90 -10.66
N PHE A 44 -2.55 -7.25 -11.47
CA PHE A 44 -3.41 -6.16 -11.02
C PHE A 44 -4.44 -6.62 -10.00
N TYR A 45 -5.15 -7.74 -10.23
CA TYR A 45 -6.13 -8.26 -9.27
C TYR A 45 -5.47 -8.64 -7.93
N THR A 46 -4.27 -9.21 -7.98
CA THR A 46 -3.52 -9.60 -6.78
C THR A 46 -3.07 -8.37 -5.98
N ALA A 47 -2.55 -7.34 -6.66
CA ALA A 47 -2.15 -6.08 -6.04
C ALA A 47 -3.36 -5.32 -5.45
N LEU A 48 -4.49 -5.32 -6.15
CA LEU A 48 -5.73 -4.67 -5.71
C LEU A 48 -6.32 -5.37 -4.49
N PHE A 49 -6.29 -6.70 -4.44
CA PHE A 49 -6.67 -7.47 -3.25
C PHE A 49 -5.81 -7.13 -2.03
N LEU A 50 -4.48 -7.09 -2.21
CA LEU A 50 -3.55 -6.71 -1.14
C LEU A 50 -3.76 -5.26 -0.66
N MET A 51 -4.07 -4.34 -1.58
CA MET A 51 -4.40 -2.96 -1.21
C MET A 51 -5.62 -2.90 -0.29
N ILE A 52 -6.72 -3.55 -0.67
CA ILE A 52 -7.96 -3.56 0.12
C ILE A 52 -7.69 -4.16 1.50
N PHE A 53 -6.96 -5.29 1.55
CA PHE A 53 -6.58 -5.92 2.81
C PHE A 53 -5.79 -4.98 3.73
N TYR A 54 -4.80 -4.27 3.17
CA TYR A 54 -3.97 -3.34 3.93
C TYR A 54 -4.76 -2.11 4.39
N LEU A 55 -5.69 -1.62 3.58
CA LEU A 55 -6.60 -0.52 3.93
C LEU A 55 -7.49 -0.89 5.13
N ILE A 56 -8.06 -2.10 5.13
CA ILE A 56 -8.89 -2.62 6.24
C ILE A 56 -8.05 -2.72 7.51
N LYS A 57 -6.84 -3.29 7.43
CA LYS A 57 -5.94 -3.40 8.57
C LYS A 57 -5.59 -2.02 9.15
N LEU A 58 -5.25 -1.06 8.30
CA LEU A 58 -4.94 0.31 8.71
C LEU A 58 -6.15 0.98 9.39
N TRP A 59 -7.35 0.78 8.85
CA TRP A 59 -8.59 1.31 9.43
C TRP A 59 -8.85 0.75 10.83
N LEU A 60 -8.67 -0.56 11.03
CA LEU A 60 -8.79 -1.20 12.34
C LEU A 60 -7.75 -0.64 13.34
N GLU A 61 -6.49 -0.50 12.92
CA GLU A 61 -5.43 0.06 13.77
C GLU A 61 -5.70 1.50 14.18
N GLN A 62 -6.28 2.33 13.31
CA GLN A 62 -6.64 3.70 13.66
C GLN A 62 -7.84 3.75 14.60
N LYS A 63 -8.85 2.89 14.39
CA LYS A 63 -10.01 2.79 15.28
C LYS A 63 -9.61 2.39 16.70
N ASP A 64 -8.70 1.43 16.84
CA ASP A 64 -8.18 1.01 18.15
C ASP A 64 -7.34 2.10 18.84
N LYS A 65 -6.56 2.88 18.07
CA LYS A 65 -5.83 4.04 18.63
C LYS A 65 -6.78 5.12 19.12
N ASN A 66 -7.84 5.41 18.36
CA ASN A 66 -8.81 6.44 18.73
C ASN A 66 -9.67 6.04 19.95
N LYS A 67 -9.80 4.73 20.23
CA LYS A 67 -10.51 4.20 21.40
C LYS A 67 -9.66 4.18 22.67
N LYS A 68 -8.34 4.29 22.56
CA LYS A 68 -7.37 4.29 23.68
C LYS A 68 -6.94 5.69 24.13
N ASN A 69 -7.24 6.72 23.34
CA ASN A 69 -7.15 8.13 23.74
C ASN A 69 -8.45 8.60 24.38
#